data_AF-A0A2T3XLB4-F1
#
_entry.id   AF-A0A2T3XLB4-F1
#
_cell.length_a   1.000
_cell.length_b   1.000
_cell.length_c   1.000
_cell.angle_alpha   90.00
_cell.angle_beta   90.00
_cell.angle_gamma   90.00
#
_symmetry.space_group_name_H-M   'P 1'
#
loop_
_entity.id
_entity.type
_entity.pdbx_description
1 polymer ?
#
loop_
_entity_poly.entity_id
_entity_poly.type
_entity_poly.pdbx_seq_one_letter_code
_entity_poly.pdbx_strand_id
1 'polypeptide(L)'
;MAQGTVSRFVINPEGDVDGFILSDGSLVHFPPHLGTQLVAAVRPGDAVQIAGFMDGSGDVKARQIVNQRTGQQLFDQPPPRDVPRPPPALRGAGLVRLSAEGEVMRVTTARRGEPDGVVLRNGTVIKLTPGTAQQFVSLLRPGASVAATGYGTRNQYGEALQATAFGTPGNLTRLYSNFPN
;
A
#
# COMPACT_ATOMS: atom_id res chain seq x y z
N MET A 1 -14.18 9.93 13.16
CA MET A 1 -14.75 9.10 12.08
C MET A 1 -14.60 9.88 10.78
N ALA A 2 -14.31 9.21 9.67
CA ALA A 2 -14.19 9.80 8.34
C ALA A 2 -15.26 9.20 7.40
N GLN A 3 -15.56 9.91 6.31
CA GLN A 3 -16.45 9.43 5.26
C GLN A 3 -15.87 9.80 3.90
N GLY A 4 -16.15 9.00 2.88
CA GLY A 4 -15.72 9.31 1.53
C GLY A 4 -16.16 8.26 0.52
N THR A 5 -15.88 8.52 -0.76
CA THR A 5 -16.14 7.58 -1.85
C THR A 5 -14.87 6.83 -2.19
N VAL A 6 -14.94 5.51 -2.28
CA VAL A 6 -13.79 4.69 -2.69
C VAL A 6 -13.44 4.99 -4.14
N SER A 7 -12.20 5.40 -4.39
CA SER A 7 -11.67 5.67 -5.73
C SER A 7 -11.03 4.42 -6.32
N ARG A 8 -10.13 3.76 -5.57
CA ARG A 8 -9.45 2.53 -5.99
C ARG A 8 -8.89 1.78 -4.81
N PHE A 9 -8.69 0.47 -4.96
CA PHE A 9 -7.92 -0.31 -4.01
C PHE A 9 -6.41 -0.02 -4.12
N VAL A 10 -5.69 -0.35 -3.05
CA VAL A 10 -4.23 -0.50 -3.07
C VAL A 10 -3.88 -1.91 -2.61
N ILE A 11 -2.71 -2.39 -3.03
CA ILE A 11 -2.20 -3.70 -2.65
C ILE A 11 -0.81 -3.56 -2.01
N ASN A 12 -0.45 -4.52 -1.18
CA ASN A 12 0.93 -4.72 -0.74
C ASN A 12 1.75 -5.42 -1.85
N PRO A 13 3.10 -5.44 -1.76
CA PRO A 13 3.94 -6.13 -2.74
C PRO A 13 3.60 -7.62 -2.92
N GLU A 14 3.05 -8.27 -1.90
CA GLU A 14 2.59 -9.66 -1.95
C GLU A 14 1.32 -9.84 -2.81
N GLY A 15 0.57 -8.78 -3.09
CA GLY A 15 -0.63 -8.78 -3.92
C GLY A 15 -1.95 -8.75 -3.15
N ASP A 16 -1.90 -8.76 -1.81
CA ASP A 16 -3.07 -8.63 -0.96
C ASP A 16 -3.56 -7.19 -0.94
N VAL A 17 -4.88 -7.02 -1.00
CA VAL A 17 -5.49 -5.71 -0.79
C VAL A 17 -5.34 -5.31 0.69
N ASP A 18 -4.61 -4.23 0.94
CA ASP A 18 -4.30 -3.72 2.28
C ASP A 18 -4.85 -2.30 2.51
N GLY A 19 -5.76 -1.87 1.64
CA GLY A 19 -6.42 -0.57 1.76
C GLY A 19 -7.11 -0.10 0.49
N PHE A 20 -7.49 1.17 0.51
CA PHE A 20 -8.02 1.89 -0.64
C PHE A 20 -7.79 3.40 -0.52
N ILE A 21 -7.83 4.06 -1.66
CA ILE A 21 -7.78 5.52 -1.78
C ILE A 21 -9.21 6.04 -1.93
N LEU A 22 -9.52 7.11 -1.20
CA LEU A 22 -10.77 7.86 -1.33
C LEU A 22 -10.68 8.87 -2.48
N SER A 23 -11.83 9.37 -2.95
CA SER A 23 -11.91 10.35 -4.04
C SER A 23 -11.16 11.66 -3.79
N ASP A 24 -10.94 12.01 -2.53
CA ASP A 24 -10.15 13.17 -2.08
C ASP A 24 -8.63 12.89 -2.04
N GLY A 25 -8.19 11.66 -2.34
CA GLY A 25 -6.80 11.23 -2.28
C GLY A 25 -6.34 10.70 -0.92
N SER A 26 -7.20 10.67 0.10
CA SER A 26 -6.90 10.07 1.40
C SER A 26 -6.70 8.56 1.26
N LEU A 27 -5.65 8.02 1.87
CA LEU A 27 -5.39 6.58 1.90
C LEU A 27 -5.90 5.99 3.21
N VAL A 28 -6.66 4.89 3.06
CA VAL A 28 -7.23 4.13 4.15
C VAL A 28 -6.57 2.76 4.17
N HIS A 29 -5.83 2.49 5.24
CA HIS A 29 -5.21 1.20 5.49
C HIS A 29 -6.15 0.25 6.20
N PHE A 30 -6.12 -1.01 5.78
CA PHE A 30 -6.83 -2.11 6.40
C PHE A 30 -5.94 -3.37 6.44
N PRO A 31 -6.09 -4.27 7.41
CA PRO A 31 -5.21 -5.43 7.51
C PRO A 31 -5.24 -6.31 6.23
N PRO A 32 -4.09 -6.68 5.64
CA PRO A 32 -4.05 -7.42 4.37
C PRO A 32 -4.73 -8.79 4.45
N HIS A 33 -4.71 -9.45 5.62
CA HIS A 33 -5.42 -10.73 5.80
C HIS A 33 -6.95 -10.60 5.73
N LEU A 34 -7.47 -9.37 5.75
CA LEU A 34 -8.88 -9.05 5.52
C LEU A 34 -9.16 -8.50 4.11
N GLY A 35 -8.16 -8.51 3.22
CA GLY A 35 -8.26 -7.94 1.87
C GLY A 35 -9.38 -8.57 1.04
N THR A 36 -9.55 -9.88 1.11
CA THR A 36 -10.65 -10.60 0.42
C THR A 36 -12.02 -10.17 0.93
N GLN A 37 -12.19 -9.98 2.23
CA GLN A 37 -13.44 -9.47 2.80
C GLN A 37 -13.66 -8.01 2.41
N LEU A 38 -12.59 -7.22 2.32
CA LEU A 38 -12.65 -5.83 1.89
C LEU A 38 -13.19 -5.67 0.48
N VAL A 39 -12.63 -6.41 -0.49
CA VAL A 39 -13.09 -6.34 -1.89
C VAL A 39 -14.47 -6.97 -2.11
N ALA A 40 -14.91 -7.86 -1.20
CA ALA A 40 -16.26 -8.40 -1.23
C ALA A 40 -17.30 -7.39 -0.73
N ALA A 41 -16.96 -6.58 0.28
CA ALA A 41 -17.89 -5.67 0.93
C ALA A 41 -17.95 -4.27 0.32
N VAL A 42 -16.88 -3.84 -0.35
CA VAL A 42 -16.71 -2.48 -0.88
C VAL A 42 -16.28 -2.56 -2.33
N ARG A 43 -16.69 -1.58 -3.15
CA ARG A 43 -16.24 -1.41 -4.53
C ARG A 43 -15.84 0.04 -4.80
N PRO A 44 -14.97 0.31 -5.78
CA PRO A 44 -14.80 1.65 -6.31
C PRO A 44 -16.16 2.28 -6.67
N GLY A 45 -16.38 3.51 -6.24
CA GLY A 45 -17.64 4.23 -6.34
C GLY A 45 -18.57 4.10 -5.14
N ASP A 46 -18.36 3.13 -4.23
CA ASP A 46 -19.18 3.03 -3.01
C ASP A 46 -18.81 4.15 -2.02
N ALA A 47 -19.84 4.70 -1.36
CA ALA A 47 -19.68 5.58 -0.21
C ALA A 47 -19.44 4.74 1.06
N VAL A 48 -18.42 5.11 1.83
CA VAL A 48 -18.03 4.39 3.05
C VAL A 48 -17.92 5.33 4.25
N GLN A 49 -18.28 4.82 5.42
CA GLN A 49 -17.96 5.41 6.72
C GLN A 49 -16.83 4.63 7.37
N ILE A 50 -15.83 5.34 7.88
CA ILE A 50 -14.60 4.76 8.40
C ILE A 50 -14.42 5.23 9.85
N ALA A 51 -14.31 4.28 10.77
CA ALA A 51 -13.83 4.53 12.12
C ALA A 51 -12.41 3.97 12.25
N GLY A 52 -11.50 4.75 12.81
CA GLY A 52 -10.07 4.41 12.83
C GLY A 52 -9.23 5.53 13.42
N PHE A 53 -7.92 5.37 13.31
CA PHE A 53 -6.94 6.35 13.75
C PHE A 53 -6.29 7.01 12.54
N MET A 54 -6.25 8.34 12.54
CA MET A 54 -5.46 9.08 11.57
C MET A 54 -4.02 9.17 12.10
N ASP A 55 -3.05 8.87 11.26
CA ASP A 55 -1.64 9.10 11.60
C ASP A 55 -1.18 10.52 11.22
N GLY A 56 0.05 10.87 11.59
CA GLY A 56 0.61 12.20 11.32
C GLY A 56 0.75 12.57 9.83
N SER A 57 0.60 11.60 8.92
CA SER A 57 0.61 11.81 7.47
C SER A 57 -0.79 11.99 6.86
N GLY A 58 -1.83 11.94 7.69
CA GLY A 58 -3.22 12.00 7.26
C GLY A 58 -3.78 10.66 6.77
N ASP A 59 -3.04 9.56 6.90
CA ASP A 59 -3.52 8.22 6.55
C ASP A 59 -4.42 7.67 7.64
N VAL A 60 -5.48 6.97 7.23
CA VAL A 60 -6.44 6.40 8.16
C VAL A 60 -6.18 4.91 8.32
N LYS A 61 -5.78 4.49 9.52
CA LYS A 61 -5.76 3.09 9.93
C LYS A 61 -7.17 2.71 10.37
N ALA A 62 -7.93 2.08 9.48
CA ALA A 62 -9.32 1.76 9.72
C ALA A 62 -9.47 0.59 10.70
N ARG A 63 -10.31 0.78 11.71
CA ARG A 63 -10.79 -0.26 12.63
C ARG A 63 -12.16 -0.79 12.27
N GLN A 64 -12.95 0.03 11.58
CA GLN A 64 -14.26 -0.34 11.07
C GLN A 64 -14.50 0.39 9.76
N ILE A 65 -15.02 -0.33 8.77
CA ILE A 65 -15.49 0.22 7.50
C ILE A 65 -16.94 -0.21 7.33
N VAL A 66 -17.81 0.76 7.04
CA VAL A 66 -19.23 0.53 6.76
C VAL A 66 -19.53 1.00 5.36
N ASN A 67 -20.00 0.10 4.50
CA ASN A 67 -20.51 0.47 3.18
C ASN A 67 -21.89 1.10 3.36
N GLN A 68 -22.03 2.38 3.02
CA GLN A 68 -23.28 3.13 3.26
C GLN A 68 -24.42 2.68 2.35
N ARG A 69 -24.11 2.08 1.20
CA ARG A 69 -25.12 1.57 0.26
C ARG A 69 -25.67 0.22 0.70
N THR A 70 -24.82 -0.68 1.18
CA THR A 70 -25.21 -2.06 1.51
C THR A 70 -25.42 -2.32 3.00
N GLY A 71 -24.94 -1.42 3.86
CA GLY A 71 -24.92 -1.59 5.31
C GLY A 71 -23.89 -2.62 5.81
N GLN A 72 -23.11 -3.24 4.91
CA GLN A 72 -22.10 -4.22 5.32
C GLN A 72 -20.99 -3.55 6.12
N GLN A 73 -20.53 -4.25 7.16
CA GLN A 73 -19.52 -3.77 8.08
C GLN A 73 -18.33 -4.71 8.09
N LEU A 74 -17.13 -4.13 8.09
CA LEU A 74 -15.88 -4.83 8.29
C LEU A 74 -15.19 -4.27 9.52
N PHE A 75 -14.66 -5.17 10.35
CA PHE A 75 -13.92 -4.81 11.55
C PHE A 75 -12.48 -5.29 11.43
N ASP A 76 -11.54 -4.46 11.88
CA ASP A 76 -10.16 -4.88 12.11
C ASP A 76 -10.16 -5.94 13.21
N GLN A 77 -9.83 -7.15 12.82
CA GLN A 77 -9.73 -8.31 13.69
C GLN A 77 -8.37 -8.99 13.45
N PRO A 78 -7.72 -9.53 14.49
CA PRO A 78 -6.46 -10.23 14.32
C PRO A 78 -6.62 -11.44 13.39
N PRO A 79 -5.56 -11.83 12.67
CA PRO A 79 -5.60 -13.06 11.86
C PRO A 79 -5.91 -14.27 12.76
N PRO A 80 -6.62 -15.29 12.26
CA PRO A 80 -6.94 -16.46 13.07
C PRO A 80 -5.66 -17.17 13.51
N ARG A 81 -5.62 -17.62 14.76
CA ARG A 81 -4.40 -18.17 15.39
C ARG A 81 -3.92 -19.47 14.75
N ASP A 82 -4.84 -20.23 14.17
CA ASP A 82 -4.59 -21.59 13.67
C ASP A 82 -4.30 -21.64 12.17
N VAL A 83 -4.15 -20.49 11.50
CA VAL A 83 -3.71 -20.46 10.11
C VAL A 83 -2.19 -20.60 10.08
N PRO A 84 -1.63 -21.68 9.49
CA PRO A 84 -0.20 -21.81 9.36
C PRO A 84 0.36 -20.63 8.57
N ARG A 85 1.35 -19.93 9.14
CA ARG A 85 2.10 -18.95 8.35
C ARG A 85 2.85 -19.69 7.24
N PRO A 86 2.90 -19.14 6.02
CA PRO A 86 3.72 -19.71 4.97
C PRO A 86 5.16 -19.90 5.47
N PRO A 87 5.80 -21.03 5.13
CA PRO A 87 7.21 -21.23 5.40
C PRO A 87 8.04 -20.03 4.91
N PRO A 88 9.11 -19.61 5.62
CA PRO A 88 9.97 -18.52 5.19
C PRO A 88 10.46 -18.67 3.74
N ALA A 89 10.74 -19.91 3.30
CA ALA A 89 11.17 -20.22 1.93
C ALA A 89 10.13 -19.94 0.85
N LEU A 90 8.84 -19.86 1.21
CA LEU A 90 7.76 -19.50 0.29
C LEU A 90 7.41 -18.01 0.36
N ARG A 91 8.04 -17.23 1.25
CA ARG A 91 7.85 -15.78 1.26
C ARG A 91 8.39 -15.21 -0.04
N GLY A 92 7.53 -14.51 -0.78
CA GLY A 92 7.88 -13.96 -2.08
C GLY A 92 7.72 -14.95 -3.24
N ALA A 93 7.23 -16.18 -2.99
CA ALA A 93 6.83 -17.07 -4.08
C ALA A 93 5.71 -16.40 -4.90
N GLY A 94 5.95 -16.21 -6.19
CA GLY A 94 5.02 -15.53 -7.10
C GLY A 94 5.29 -14.03 -7.32
N LEU A 95 6.27 -13.44 -6.62
CA LEU A 95 6.71 -12.09 -6.93
C LEU A 95 7.45 -12.06 -8.26
N VAL A 96 7.10 -11.10 -9.10
CA VAL A 96 7.75 -10.86 -10.37
C VAL A 96 8.61 -9.60 -10.29
N ARG A 97 9.65 -9.54 -11.12
CA ARG A 97 10.44 -8.31 -11.25
C ARG A 97 9.59 -7.24 -11.93
N LEU A 98 9.39 -6.11 -11.26
CA LEU A 98 8.62 -4.98 -11.75
C LEU A 98 9.48 -3.73 -11.85
N SER A 99 9.04 -2.82 -12.71
CA SER A 99 9.56 -1.47 -12.82
C SER A 99 8.37 -0.53 -12.84
N ALA A 100 8.42 0.51 -12.02
CA ALA A 100 7.38 1.54 -11.95
C ALA A 100 8.03 2.91 -12.03
N GLU A 101 7.35 3.82 -12.71
CA GLU A 101 7.74 5.22 -12.84
C GLU A 101 6.48 6.07 -12.83
N GLY A 102 6.54 7.23 -12.17
CA GLY A 102 5.45 8.20 -12.21
C GLY A 102 5.56 9.28 -11.17
N GLU A 103 4.53 10.11 -11.11
CA GLU A 103 4.41 11.17 -10.12
C GLU A 103 3.83 10.60 -8.81
N VAL A 104 4.47 10.97 -7.70
CA VAL A 104 4.00 10.64 -6.35
C VAL A 104 2.67 11.36 -6.10
N MET A 105 1.63 10.58 -5.84
CA MET A 105 0.37 11.10 -5.32
C MET A 105 0.51 11.37 -3.82
N ARG A 106 1.08 10.41 -3.07
CA ARG A 106 1.16 10.44 -1.61
C ARG A 106 2.33 9.59 -1.12
N VAL A 107 2.85 9.93 0.06
CA VAL A 107 3.84 9.14 0.82
C VAL A 107 3.11 8.16 1.73
N THR A 108 3.55 6.91 1.78
CA THR A 108 3.04 5.92 2.75
C THR A 108 3.90 5.90 4.01
N THR A 109 3.32 5.47 5.13
CA THR A 109 4.01 5.43 6.43
C THR A 109 4.04 4.04 7.05
N ALA A 110 5.12 3.76 7.77
CA ALA A 110 5.25 2.63 8.67
C ALA A 110 4.43 2.82 9.95
N ARG A 111 4.44 1.81 10.82
CA ARG A 111 3.60 1.80 12.04
C ARG A 111 3.82 2.99 12.98
N ARG A 112 5.04 3.53 13.07
CA ARG A 112 5.35 4.68 13.94
C ARG A 112 5.32 6.02 13.20
N GLY A 113 4.85 6.03 11.96
CA GLY A 113 4.70 7.25 11.14
C GLY A 113 5.92 7.59 10.29
N GLU A 114 6.97 6.76 10.28
CA GLU A 114 8.12 6.97 9.40
C GLU A 114 7.72 6.74 7.93
N PRO A 115 8.21 7.54 6.97
CA PRO A 115 8.00 7.25 5.55
C PRO A 115 8.51 5.85 5.19
N ASP A 116 7.71 5.07 4.48
CA ASP A 116 8.04 3.70 4.07
C ASP A 116 7.76 3.44 2.59
N GLY A 117 7.46 4.47 1.82
CA GLY A 117 7.14 4.32 0.41
C GLY A 117 6.29 5.45 -0.15
N VAL A 118 5.76 5.21 -1.34
CA VAL A 118 4.86 6.13 -2.04
C VAL A 118 3.75 5.37 -2.74
N VAL A 119 2.63 6.07 -2.94
CA VAL A 119 1.64 5.71 -3.95
C VAL A 119 1.75 6.70 -5.09
N LEU A 120 1.88 6.18 -6.31
CA LEU A 120 1.91 6.97 -7.54
C LEU A 120 0.49 7.38 -7.98
N ARG A 121 0.35 8.40 -8.83
CA ARG A 121 -0.96 8.85 -9.34
C ARG A 121 -1.76 7.77 -10.07
N ASN A 122 -1.08 6.79 -10.68
CA ASN A 122 -1.73 5.65 -11.32
C ASN A 122 -2.19 4.56 -10.31
N GLY A 123 -1.91 4.72 -9.02
CA GLY A 123 -2.23 3.78 -7.95
C GLY A 123 -1.14 2.75 -7.65
N THR A 124 0.00 2.76 -8.36
CA THR A 124 1.11 1.85 -8.06
C THR A 124 1.72 2.19 -6.70
N VAL A 125 1.91 1.17 -5.85
CA VAL A 125 2.56 1.31 -4.55
C VAL A 125 4.03 0.90 -4.66
N ILE A 126 4.93 1.80 -4.27
CA ILE A 126 6.37 1.50 -4.18
C ILE A 126 6.75 1.50 -2.71
N LYS A 127 7.12 0.34 -2.17
CA LYS A 127 7.57 0.18 -0.79
C LYS A 127 9.09 0.27 -0.68
N LEU A 128 9.53 0.92 0.40
CA LEU A 128 10.91 1.09 0.84
C LEU A 128 11.00 0.64 2.30
N THR A 129 12.18 0.26 2.77
CA THR A 129 12.38 0.18 4.22
C THR A 129 12.43 1.60 4.78
N PRO A 130 11.99 1.84 6.03
CA PRO A 130 12.05 3.18 6.62
C PRO A 130 13.45 3.81 6.58
N GLY A 131 14.50 3.02 6.82
CA GLY A 131 15.89 3.49 6.74
C GLY A 131 16.30 3.92 5.32
N THR A 132 15.86 3.18 4.30
CA THR A 132 16.11 3.58 2.90
C THR A 132 15.29 4.81 2.52
N ALA A 133 14.03 4.90 2.93
CA ALA A 133 13.17 6.05 2.66
C ALA A 133 13.78 7.36 3.17
N GLN A 134 14.47 7.34 4.33
CA GLN A 134 15.20 8.50 4.86
C GLN A 134 16.31 9.03 3.94
N GLN A 135 16.85 8.20 3.05
CA GLN A 135 17.86 8.64 2.08
C GLN A 135 17.25 9.42 0.90
N PHE A 136 15.94 9.31 0.70
CA PHE A 136 15.21 9.89 -0.45
C PHE A 136 14.09 10.84 -0.02
N VAL A 137 14.22 11.52 1.13
CA VAL A 137 13.20 12.46 1.63
C VAL A 137 12.85 13.54 0.60
N SER A 138 13.81 13.95 -0.23
CA SER A 138 13.60 14.89 -1.33
C SER A 138 12.83 14.31 -2.53
N LEU A 139 12.47 13.03 -2.52
CA LEU A 139 11.63 12.38 -3.53
C LEU A 139 10.33 11.84 -2.92
N LEU A 140 10.30 11.62 -1.60
CA LEU A 140 9.11 11.21 -0.86
C LEU A 140 8.23 12.42 -0.53
N ARG A 141 7.62 13.00 -1.55
CA ARG A 141 6.60 14.06 -1.41
C ARG A 141 5.63 14.05 -2.58
N PRO A 142 4.35 14.44 -2.38
CA PRO A 142 3.41 14.64 -3.49
C PRO A 142 4.01 15.54 -4.59
N GLY A 143 3.80 15.18 -5.84
CA GLY A 143 4.31 15.91 -7.00
C GLY A 143 5.72 15.55 -7.46
N ALA A 144 6.49 14.80 -6.68
CA ALA A 144 7.80 14.34 -7.11
C ALA A 144 7.69 13.28 -8.20
N SER A 145 8.56 13.34 -9.22
CA SER A 145 8.69 12.26 -10.20
C SER A 145 9.72 11.24 -9.71
N VAL A 146 9.32 9.99 -9.63
CA VAL A 146 10.13 8.90 -9.09
C VAL A 146 10.07 7.67 -10.00
N ALA A 147 11.11 6.86 -9.93
CA ALA A 147 11.18 5.56 -10.57
C ALA A 147 11.74 4.52 -9.58
N ALA A 148 11.33 3.28 -9.76
CA ALA A 148 11.78 2.16 -8.96
C ALA A 148 11.80 0.87 -9.77
N THR A 149 12.74 -0.02 -9.43
CA THR A 149 12.70 -1.43 -9.82
C THR A 149 12.71 -2.29 -8.58
N GLY A 150 12.05 -3.44 -8.63
CA GLY A 150 11.91 -4.29 -7.46
C GLY A 150 11.18 -5.58 -7.76
N TYR A 151 10.71 -6.22 -6.70
CA TYR A 151 9.90 -7.43 -6.77
C TYR A 151 8.54 -7.17 -6.16
N GLY A 152 7.49 -7.70 -6.79
CA GLY A 152 6.13 -7.40 -6.39
C GLY A 152 5.09 -8.14 -7.21
N THR A 153 3.87 -7.65 -7.14
CA THR A 153 2.70 -8.24 -7.78
C THR A 153 1.95 -7.17 -8.58
N ARG A 154 1.43 -7.57 -9.74
CA ARG A 154 0.41 -6.85 -10.50
C ARG A 154 -0.82 -7.74 -10.62
N ASN A 155 -1.97 -7.28 -10.13
CA ASN A 155 -3.23 -7.98 -10.24
C ASN A 155 -4.38 -7.00 -10.57
N GLN A 156 -5.61 -7.49 -10.58
CA GLN A 156 -6.79 -6.69 -10.91
C GLN A 156 -7.09 -5.54 -9.92
N TYR A 157 -6.48 -5.54 -8.74
CA TYR A 157 -6.66 -4.52 -7.70
C TYR A 157 -5.55 -3.46 -7.71
N GLY A 158 -4.42 -3.72 -8.36
CA GLY A 158 -3.35 -2.75 -8.52
C GLY A 158 -1.99 -3.36 -8.83
N GLU A 159 -0.96 -2.55 -8.64
CA GLU A 159 0.44 -2.93 -8.73
C GLU A 159 1.18 -2.45 -7.49
N ALA A 160 2.01 -3.32 -6.91
CA ALA A 160 2.91 -2.93 -5.85
C ALA A 160 4.24 -3.65 -5.97
N LEU A 161 5.32 -2.98 -5.56
CA LEU A 161 6.64 -3.60 -5.46
C LEU A 161 7.42 -3.13 -4.24
N GLN A 162 8.22 -4.03 -3.70
CA GLN A 162 9.32 -3.69 -2.80
C GLN A 162 10.51 -3.28 -3.66
N ALA A 163 10.91 -2.01 -3.56
CA ALA A 163 12.00 -1.48 -4.37
C ALA A 163 13.35 -2.09 -3.97
N THR A 164 14.12 -2.51 -4.98
CA THR A 164 15.54 -2.86 -4.86
C THR A 164 16.43 -1.78 -5.49
N ALA A 165 15.86 -0.88 -6.29
CA ALA A 165 16.44 0.37 -6.72
C ALA A 165 15.37 1.48 -6.75
N PHE A 166 15.73 2.70 -6.37
CA PHE A 166 14.82 3.85 -6.32
C PHE A 166 15.55 5.16 -6.62
N GLY A 167 14.86 6.12 -7.22
CA GLY A 167 15.43 7.43 -7.56
C GLY A 167 14.53 8.23 -8.48
N THR A 168 15.10 9.18 -9.22
CA THR A 168 14.38 9.87 -10.30
C THR A 168 14.36 9.00 -11.55
N PRO A 169 13.43 9.24 -12.49
CA PRO A 169 13.48 8.62 -13.82
C PRO A 169 14.87 8.69 -14.44
N GLY A 170 15.39 7.56 -14.93
CA GLY A 170 16.72 7.44 -15.51
C GLY A 170 17.91 7.48 -14.53
N ASN A 171 17.69 7.70 -13.23
CA ASN A 171 18.75 7.75 -12.22
C ASN A 171 18.34 6.99 -10.95
N LEU A 172 18.46 5.66 -11.00
CA LEU A 172 18.13 4.77 -9.90
C LEU A 172 19.36 4.43 -9.07
N THR A 173 19.23 4.55 -7.75
CA THR A 173 20.22 4.07 -6.78
C THR A 173 19.81 2.68 -6.29
N ARG A 174 20.72 1.70 -6.33
CA ARG A 174 20.47 0.38 -5.71
C ARG A 174 20.37 0.51 -4.20
N LEU A 175 19.32 -0.06 -3.63
CA LEU A 175 18.99 0.06 -2.21
C LEU A 175 19.64 -1.04 -1.36
N TYR A 176 19.89 -2.19 -1.97
CA TYR A 176 20.57 -3.32 -1.35
C TYR A 176 21.77 -3.72 -2.21
N SER A 177 22.96 -3.53 -1.66
CA SER A 177 24.17 -4.23 -2.10
C SER A 177 24.21 -5.56 -1.35
N ASN A 178 23.89 -6.66 -2.04
CA ASN A 178 24.05 -8.07 -1.67
C ASN A 178 22.73 -8.85 -1.57
N PHE A 179 22.36 -9.51 -2.66
CA PHE A 179 21.91 -10.89 -2.56
C PHE A 179 23.11 -11.77 -2.94
N PRO A 180 23.49 -12.79 -2.15
CA PRO A 180 24.46 -13.77 -2.61
C PRO A 180 23.92 -14.47 -3.86
N ASN A 181 24.82 -14.78 -4.79
CA ASN A 181 24.55 -15.63 -5.95
C ASN A 181 23.93 -16.98 -5.56
#